data_AF-A0A2V2CES8-F1
#
_entry.id   AF-A0A2V2CES8-F1
#
_cell.length_a   1.000
_cell.length_b   1.000
_cell.length_c   1.000
_cell.angle_alpha   90.00
_cell.angle_beta   90.00
_cell.angle_gamma   90.00
#
_symmetry.space_group_name_H-M   'P 1'
#
loop_
_entity.id
_entity.type
_entity.pdbx_description
1 polymer ?
#
loop_
_entity_poly.entity_id
_entity_poly.type
_entity_poly.pdbx_seq_one_letter_code
_entity_poly.pdbx_strand_id
1 'polypeptide(L)'
;MKRTIRLLALILTLTLALSAAAMATEIDYGKGETNATKSVSAVSLVKDGCKLKFDGDKLNVTYTNSALKEGDMVIVFLLETKDKDGKITEVKTTEAAKTLIVPTAENIKYIDQSVAKATASNGSVSFDIYPQNHTSALVRIISVNKDGTLTDVNVAAVKLNYTLGDVTGEGEVNAVDALRILQYAANVGNPKYEFSAPWAAGDVDLNGEISGVDAVRILQYAANDGNPKYALGK
;
A
#
# COMPACT_ATOMS: atom_id res chain seq x y z
N MET A 1 25.95 13.87 32.23
CA MET A 1 26.13 13.96 30.76
C MET A 1 27.29 13.08 30.33
N LYS A 2 27.10 12.31 29.25
CA LYS A 2 28.02 11.29 28.65
C LYS A 2 27.84 9.87 29.21
N ARG A 3 26.98 9.07 28.54
CA ARG A 3 27.11 7.62 28.26
C ARG A 3 25.73 6.98 27.95
N THR A 4 25.07 7.35 26.86
CA THR A 4 23.90 6.57 26.37
C THR A 4 23.64 6.62 24.85
N ILE A 5 24.40 7.38 24.05
CA ILE A 5 24.14 7.49 22.60
C ILE A 5 25.16 6.66 21.79
N ARG A 6 25.24 5.36 22.06
CA ARG A 6 26.00 4.40 21.23
C ARG A 6 25.38 3.00 21.24
N LEU A 7 24.08 2.90 20.93
CA LEU A 7 23.42 1.61 20.72
C LEU A 7 22.45 1.61 19.53
N LEU A 8 22.74 2.41 18.49
CA LEU A 8 21.98 2.41 17.23
C LEU A 8 22.80 1.90 16.04
N ALA A 9 23.77 1.02 16.31
CA ALA A 9 24.54 0.31 15.31
C ALA A 9 24.70 -1.14 15.75
N LEU A 10 23.61 -1.92 15.65
CA LEU A 10 23.64 -3.35 15.93
C LEU A 10 22.93 -4.11 14.80
N ILE A 11 23.75 -4.54 13.84
CA ILE A 11 23.70 -5.85 13.17
C ILE A 11 22.37 -6.16 12.44
N LEU A 12 22.26 -5.64 11.21
CA LEU A 12 21.41 -6.21 10.18
C LEU A 12 22.23 -7.29 9.43
N THR A 13 22.49 -8.44 10.06
CA THR A 13 23.06 -9.60 9.34
C THR A 13 21.93 -10.35 8.67
N LEU A 14 21.88 -10.19 7.36
CA LEU A 14 21.06 -10.91 6.39
C LEU A 14 21.35 -12.42 6.48
N THR A 15 20.53 -13.15 7.23
CA THR A 15 20.46 -14.61 7.13
C THR A 15 19.62 -15.00 5.89
N LEU A 16 20.32 -15.36 4.81
CA LEU A 16 19.74 -16.13 3.71
C LEU A 16 19.43 -17.55 4.22
N ALA A 17 18.18 -17.80 4.57
CA ALA A 17 17.66 -19.16 4.71
C ALA A 17 17.06 -19.58 3.36
N LEU A 18 17.67 -20.61 2.75
CA LEU A 18 17.13 -21.34 1.59
C LEU A 18 15.67 -21.74 1.88
N SER A 19 14.73 -21.13 1.17
CA SER A 19 13.32 -21.51 1.22
C SER A 19 13.09 -22.73 0.32
N ALA A 20 12.52 -23.78 0.90
CA ALA A 20 11.60 -24.61 0.15
C ALA A 20 10.57 -23.66 -0.47
N ALA A 21 10.39 -23.71 -1.79
CA ALA A 21 9.42 -22.89 -2.49
C ALA A 21 8.01 -23.31 -2.04
N ALA A 22 7.54 -22.73 -0.93
CA ALA A 22 6.13 -22.66 -0.63
C ALA A 22 5.49 -21.99 -1.84
N MET A 23 4.56 -22.67 -2.49
CA MET A 23 3.81 -22.13 -3.63
C MET A 23 3.21 -20.79 -3.17
N ALA A 24 3.68 -19.69 -3.75
CA ALA A 24 3.28 -18.36 -3.33
C ALA A 24 1.78 -18.21 -3.56
N THR A 25 0.99 -18.12 -2.49
CA THR A 25 -0.46 -17.92 -2.61
C THR A 25 -0.73 -16.51 -3.11
N GLU A 26 -1.51 -16.39 -4.18
CA GLU A 26 -1.98 -15.09 -4.65
C GLU A 26 -2.87 -14.43 -3.59
N ILE A 27 -2.71 -13.12 -3.43
CA ILE A 27 -3.57 -12.31 -2.57
C ILE A 27 -4.87 -12.03 -3.34
N ASP A 28 -5.96 -12.59 -2.84
CA ASP A 28 -7.30 -12.33 -3.39
C ASP A 28 -7.91 -11.09 -2.74
N TYR A 29 -7.67 -9.93 -3.36
CA TYR A 29 -8.25 -8.66 -2.94
C TYR A 29 -9.78 -8.60 -3.03
N GLY A 30 -10.39 -9.44 -3.87
CA GLY A 30 -11.85 -9.54 -4.00
C GLY A 30 -12.51 -10.19 -2.78
N LYS A 31 -11.75 -10.96 -1.98
CA LYS A 31 -12.21 -11.51 -0.69
C LYS A 31 -11.83 -10.62 0.50
N GLY A 32 -11.15 -9.51 0.26
CA GLY A 32 -10.78 -8.54 1.27
C GLY A 32 -11.91 -7.59 1.64
N GLU A 33 -11.61 -6.72 2.60
CA GLU A 33 -12.45 -5.56 2.93
C GLU A 33 -12.29 -4.51 1.82
N THR A 34 -13.40 -3.98 1.30
CA THR A 34 -13.38 -3.07 0.14
C THR A 34 -14.20 -1.82 0.42
N ASN A 35 -13.65 -0.65 0.07
CA ASN A 35 -14.37 0.60 -0.01
C ASN A 35 -14.59 0.94 -1.49
N ALA A 36 -15.82 0.74 -1.96
CA ALA A 36 -16.21 0.99 -3.33
C ALA A 36 -16.19 2.48 -3.70
N THR A 37 -16.54 3.38 -2.77
CA THR A 37 -16.56 4.83 -3.00
C THR A 37 -15.16 5.38 -3.28
N LYS A 38 -14.14 4.74 -2.72
CA LYS A 38 -12.74 5.18 -2.81
C LYS A 38 -11.88 4.22 -3.61
N SER A 39 -12.51 3.22 -4.21
CA SER A 39 -11.90 2.16 -5.00
C SER A 39 -10.64 1.61 -4.33
N VAL A 40 -10.74 1.19 -3.08
CA VAL A 40 -9.61 0.62 -2.32
C VAL A 40 -10.01 -0.71 -1.71
N SER A 41 -9.10 -1.68 -1.73
CA SER A 41 -9.27 -2.98 -1.08
C SER A 41 -8.12 -3.24 -0.11
N ALA A 42 -8.43 -3.98 0.95
CA ALA A 42 -7.50 -4.36 2.00
C ALA A 42 -7.69 -5.83 2.36
N VAL A 43 -6.59 -6.59 2.43
CA VAL A 43 -6.59 -8.01 2.77
C VAL A 43 -5.73 -8.23 4.00
N SER A 44 -6.26 -8.98 4.96
CA SER A 44 -5.50 -9.41 6.13
C SER A 44 -4.47 -10.46 5.72
N LEU A 45 -3.21 -10.24 6.10
CA LEU A 45 -2.10 -11.16 5.85
C LEU A 45 -1.91 -12.16 7.00
N VAL A 46 -2.56 -11.91 8.13
CA VAL A 46 -2.44 -12.72 9.35
C VAL A 46 -3.79 -13.34 9.65
N LYS A 47 -3.85 -14.67 9.51
CA LYS A 47 -5.06 -15.44 9.79
C LYS A 47 -5.50 -15.22 11.25
N ASP A 48 -6.76 -14.84 11.44
CA ASP A 48 -7.44 -14.61 12.73
C ASP A 48 -6.83 -13.52 13.65
N GLY A 49 -5.65 -12.99 13.31
CA GLY A 49 -4.92 -12.00 14.11
C GLY A 49 -5.05 -10.56 13.62
N CYS A 50 -5.60 -10.32 12.43
CA CYS A 50 -5.85 -8.96 11.94
C CYS A 50 -7.26 -8.84 11.34
N LYS A 51 -8.03 -7.88 11.85
CA LYS A 51 -9.35 -7.50 11.38
C LYS A 51 -9.28 -6.14 10.71
N LEU A 52 -9.94 -6.04 9.57
CA LEU A 52 -9.95 -4.85 8.71
C LEU A 52 -11.41 -4.42 8.52
N LYS A 53 -11.68 -3.13 8.63
CA LYS A 53 -13.00 -2.57 8.35
C LYS A 53 -12.87 -1.14 7.85
N PHE A 54 -13.53 -0.80 6.74
CA PHE A 54 -13.65 0.59 6.33
C PHE A 54 -14.74 1.31 7.13
N ASP A 55 -14.43 2.52 7.58
CA ASP A 55 -15.36 3.50 8.17
C ASP A 55 -15.18 4.83 7.45
N GLY A 56 -16.02 5.07 6.45
CA GLY A 56 -15.84 6.16 5.49
C GLY A 56 -14.45 6.07 4.85
N ASP A 57 -13.63 7.11 5.05
CA ASP A 57 -12.32 7.21 4.41
C ASP A 57 -11.20 6.45 5.16
N LYS A 58 -11.53 5.93 6.35
CA LYS A 58 -10.58 5.29 7.26
C LYS A 58 -10.64 3.78 7.11
N LEU A 59 -9.47 3.14 7.13
CA LEU A 59 -9.36 1.70 7.36
C LEU A 59 -9.04 1.48 8.84
N ASN A 60 -9.99 0.94 9.59
CA ASN A 60 -9.74 0.47 10.94
C ASN A 60 -8.98 -0.86 10.87
N VAL A 61 -7.75 -0.86 11.39
CA VAL A 61 -6.89 -2.03 11.48
C VAL A 61 -6.81 -2.44 12.94
N THR A 62 -7.44 -3.56 13.28
CA THR A 62 -7.34 -4.14 14.61
C THR A 62 -6.45 -5.37 14.57
N TYR A 63 -5.31 -5.32 15.25
CA TYR A 63 -4.35 -6.41 15.34
C TYR A 63 -4.34 -7.02 16.74
N THR A 64 -4.44 -8.35 16.80
CA THR A 64 -4.47 -9.13 18.03
C THR A 64 -3.41 -10.22 17.96
N ASN A 65 -2.55 -10.27 18.97
CA ASN A 65 -1.48 -11.27 19.06
C ASN A 65 -1.25 -11.66 20.51
N SER A 66 -0.96 -12.93 20.76
CA SER A 66 -0.63 -13.46 22.09
C SER A 66 0.70 -12.90 22.64
N ALA A 67 1.62 -12.48 21.78
CA ALA A 67 2.86 -11.81 22.15
C ALA A 67 2.64 -10.39 22.66
N LEU A 68 1.59 -9.70 22.18
CA LEU A 68 1.23 -8.37 22.68
C LEU A 68 0.63 -8.47 24.08
N LYS A 69 1.08 -7.59 24.97
CA LYS A 69 0.60 -7.43 26.34
C LYS A 69 0.06 -6.02 26.56
N GLU A 70 -0.79 -5.88 27.56
CA GLU A 70 -1.32 -4.57 27.94
C GLU A 70 -0.20 -3.58 28.27
N GLY A 71 -0.25 -2.41 27.65
CA GLY A 71 0.74 -1.34 27.81
C GLY A 71 1.95 -1.44 26.88
N ASP A 72 2.04 -2.46 26.02
CA ASP A 72 3.08 -2.51 24.99
C ASP A 72 2.90 -1.33 24.01
N MET A 73 3.99 -0.65 23.69
CA MET A 73 3.98 0.43 22.71
C MET A 73 4.05 -0.17 21.31
N VAL A 74 3.06 0.16 20.49
CA VAL A 74 2.92 -0.35 19.13
C VAL A 74 2.89 0.80 18.14
N ILE A 75 3.72 0.70 17.10
CA ILE A 75 3.75 1.62 15.98
C ILE A 75 3.15 0.91 14.77
N VAL A 76 2.27 1.60 14.04
CA VAL A 76 1.78 1.17 12.74
C VAL A 76 2.42 2.02 11.65
N PHE A 77 2.75 1.38 10.55
CA PHE A 77 3.13 2.04 9.31
C PHE A 77 2.18 1.62 8.20
N LEU A 78 1.89 2.56 7.30
CA LEU A 78 1.49 2.26 5.94
C LEU A 78 2.71 2.50 5.04
N LEU A 79 3.23 1.43 4.45
CA LEU A 79 4.45 1.47 3.64
C LEU A 79 4.12 1.20 2.18
N GLU A 80 4.31 2.19 1.31
CA GLU A 80 4.14 2.04 -0.14
C GLU A 80 5.16 1.04 -0.71
N THR A 81 4.68 0.16 -1.59
CA THR A 81 5.50 -0.90 -2.16
C THR A 81 6.04 -0.48 -3.51
N LYS A 82 7.37 -0.54 -3.64
CA LYS A 82 8.11 -0.21 -4.86
C LYS A 82 8.99 -1.39 -5.28
N ASP A 83 9.22 -1.52 -6.57
CA ASP A 83 10.21 -2.46 -7.10
C ASP A 83 11.64 -1.93 -6.92
N LYS A 84 12.62 -2.64 -7.49
CA LYS A 84 14.04 -2.30 -7.37
C LYS A 84 14.40 -0.97 -8.05
N ASP A 85 13.59 -0.55 -9.02
CA ASP A 85 13.79 0.66 -9.81
C ASP A 85 13.03 1.86 -9.19
N GLY A 86 12.38 1.65 -8.03
CA GLY A 86 11.64 2.69 -7.32
C GLY A 86 10.22 2.91 -7.86
N LYS A 87 9.78 2.07 -8.79
CA LYS A 87 8.45 2.13 -9.41
C LYS A 87 7.42 1.48 -8.49
N ILE A 88 6.25 2.08 -8.37
CA ILE A 88 5.18 1.53 -7.52
C ILE A 88 4.74 0.17 -8.05
N THR A 89 4.65 -0.83 -7.18
CA THR A 89 4.28 -2.20 -7.55
C THR A 89 3.23 -2.77 -6.61
N GLU A 90 2.25 -3.47 -7.18
CA GLU A 90 1.25 -4.23 -6.44
C GLU A 90 1.88 -5.42 -5.70
N VAL A 91 1.45 -5.68 -4.46
CA VAL A 91 1.78 -6.89 -3.72
C VAL A 91 0.84 -8.03 -4.12
N LYS A 92 1.32 -8.92 -4.99
CA LYS A 92 0.46 -9.98 -5.59
C LYS A 92 0.37 -11.27 -4.78
N THR A 93 1.35 -11.55 -3.92
CA THR A 93 1.44 -12.83 -3.21
C THR A 93 1.74 -12.65 -1.73
N THR A 94 1.33 -13.64 -0.93
CA THR A 94 1.61 -13.67 0.51
C THR A 94 3.10 -13.75 0.80
N GLU A 95 3.90 -14.39 -0.07
CA GLU A 95 5.36 -14.44 0.07
C GLU A 95 6.02 -13.08 -0.19
N ALA A 96 5.57 -12.34 -1.22
CA ALA A 96 6.01 -10.97 -1.42
C ALA A 96 5.65 -10.09 -0.21
N ALA A 97 4.44 -10.27 0.33
CA ALA A 97 3.95 -9.54 1.49
C ALA A 97 4.69 -9.86 2.79
N LYS A 98 5.33 -11.03 2.94
CA LYS A 98 6.16 -11.37 4.10
C LYS A 98 7.51 -10.65 4.10
N THR A 99 7.97 -10.19 2.95
CA THR A 99 9.25 -9.47 2.85
C THR A 99 9.11 -8.11 3.52
N LEU A 100 9.84 -7.91 4.62
CA LEU A 100 9.83 -6.64 5.35
C LEU A 100 10.64 -5.59 4.58
N ILE A 101 9.96 -4.59 4.04
CA ILE A 101 10.61 -3.43 3.43
C ILE A 101 11.06 -2.44 4.50
N VAL A 102 12.28 -1.91 4.38
CA VAL A 102 12.80 -0.93 5.35
C VAL A 102 11.98 0.35 5.28
N PRO A 103 11.43 0.87 6.40
CA PRO A 103 10.74 2.15 6.41
C PRO A 103 11.72 3.29 6.08
N THR A 104 11.39 4.12 5.09
CA THR A 104 12.15 5.29 4.66
C THR A 104 11.22 6.49 4.54
N ALA A 105 11.79 7.70 4.46
CA ALA A 105 11.00 8.91 4.23
C ALA A 105 10.17 8.87 2.92
N GLU A 106 10.56 8.03 1.96
CA GLU A 106 9.90 7.95 0.65
C GLU A 106 8.71 6.97 0.64
N ASN A 107 8.81 5.87 1.42
CA ASN A 107 7.79 4.82 1.43
C ASN A 107 6.83 4.91 2.61
N ILE A 108 7.15 5.63 3.68
CA ILE A 108 6.23 5.86 4.78
C ILE A 108 5.16 6.85 4.32
N LYS A 109 3.92 6.37 4.25
CA LYS A 109 2.76 7.20 3.88
C LYS A 109 1.87 7.54 5.06
N TYR A 110 1.89 6.70 6.07
CA TYR A 110 1.22 6.92 7.33
C TYR A 110 2.04 6.29 8.44
N ILE A 111 2.09 6.97 9.58
CA ILE A 111 2.66 6.46 10.83
C ILE A 111 1.76 6.90 11.96
N ASP A 112 1.48 5.98 12.88
CA ASP A 112 0.82 6.29 14.14
C ASP A 112 1.32 5.35 15.24
N GLN A 113 1.07 5.71 16.49
CA GLN A 113 1.46 4.96 17.65
C GLN A 113 0.30 4.82 18.63
N SER A 114 0.22 3.67 19.26
CA SER A 114 -0.79 3.39 20.28
C SER A 114 -0.25 2.41 21.30
N VAL A 115 -1.05 2.14 22.33
CA VAL A 115 -0.74 1.16 23.36
C VAL A 115 -1.67 -0.03 23.24
N ALA A 116 -1.10 -1.23 23.32
CA ALA A 116 -1.89 -2.45 23.31
C ALA A 116 -2.76 -2.54 24.57
N LYS A 117 -4.00 -3.02 24.38
CA LYS A 117 -4.99 -3.27 25.43
C LYS A 117 -5.12 -4.78 25.65
N ALA A 118 -5.39 -5.18 26.89
CA ALA A 118 -5.68 -6.57 27.19
C ALA A 118 -6.97 -7.05 26.50
N THR A 119 -6.96 -8.31 26.09
CA THR A 119 -8.15 -9.10 25.77
C THR A 119 -8.15 -10.37 26.65
N ALA A 120 -9.16 -11.23 26.51
CA ALA A 120 -9.29 -12.43 27.35
C ALA A 120 -8.05 -13.36 27.32
N SER A 121 -7.31 -13.40 26.21
CA SER A 121 -6.12 -14.28 26.06
C SER A 121 -4.93 -13.63 25.34
N ASN A 122 -5.10 -12.44 24.74
CA ASN A 122 -4.11 -11.77 23.89
C ASN A 122 -4.01 -10.26 24.20
N GLY A 123 -3.05 -9.56 23.61
CA GLY A 123 -3.07 -8.11 23.49
C GLY A 123 -3.67 -7.69 22.15
N SER A 124 -4.30 -6.51 22.11
CA SER A 124 -4.89 -5.95 20.90
C SER A 124 -4.61 -4.46 20.77
N VAL A 125 -4.43 -4.00 19.53
CA VAL A 125 -4.28 -2.58 19.18
C VAL A 125 -5.14 -2.27 17.95
N SER A 126 -5.69 -1.06 17.90
CA SER A 126 -6.49 -0.59 16.77
C SER A 126 -5.96 0.75 16.28
N PHE A 127 -5.89 0.90 14.96
CA PHE A 127 -5.46 2.13 14.28
C PHE A 127 -6.46 2.50 13.19
N ASP A 128 -6.64 3.81 12.98
CA ASP A 128 -7.41 4.34 11.86
C ASP A 128 -6.44 4.89 10.81
N ILE A 129 -6.19 4.11 9.76
CA ILE A 129 -5.22 4.46 8.70
C ILE A 129 -5.93 4.91 7.41
N TYR A 130 -5.20 5.55 6.50
CA TYR A 130 -5.76 6.17 5.28
C TYR A 130 -5.08 5.67 4.00
N PRO A 131 -5.45 4.48 3.50
CA PRO A 131 -4.77 3.85 2.36
C PRO A 131 -5.17 4.42 0.99
N GLN A 132 -6.17 5.28 0.94
CA GLN A 132 -6.88 5.71 -0.29
C GLN A 132 -6.03 6.57 -1.24
N ASN A 133 -4.86 7.02 -0.78
CA ASN A 133 -3.95 7.83 -1.58
C ASN A 133 -2.80 7.00 -2.17
N HIS A 134 -2.82 5.67 -2.02
CA HIS A 134 -1.67 4.81 -2.31
C HIS A 134 -2.06 3.58 -3.13
N THR A 135 -1.48 3.49 -4.32
CA THR A 135 -1.68 2.41 -5.30
C THR A 135 -1.48 1.02 -4.71
N SER A 136 -0.40 0.83 -3.93
CA SER A 136 -0.16 -0.41 -3.20
C SER A 136 0.71 -0.15 -1.99
N ALA A 137 0.31 -0.72 -0.85
CA ALA A 137 1.03 -0.57 0.39
C ALA A 137 0.83 -1.77 1.33
N LEU A 138 1.74 -1.90 2.28
CA LEU A 138 1.69 -2.85 3.38
C LEU A 138 1.41 -2.11 4.69
N VAL A 139 0.47 -2.65 5.47
CA VAL A 139 0.27 -2.23 6.86
C VAL A 139 1.23 -3.05 7.71
N ARG A 140 2.22 -2.38 8.30
CA ARG A 140 3.23 -3.01 9.14
C ARG A 140 3.06 -2.59 10.58
N ILE A 141 3.19 -3.54 11.49
CA ILE A 141 3.17 -3.30 12.93
C ILE A 141 4.53 -3.64 13.52
N ILE A 142 5.04 -2.71 14.33
CA ILE A 142 6.25 -2.89 15.13
C ILE A 142 5.91 -2.62 16.58
N SER A 143 6.21 -3.58 17.47
CA SER A 143 6.00 -3.45 18.92
C SER A 143 7.27 -3.82 19.67
N VAL A 144 7.58 -3.05 20.71
CA VAL A 144 8.53 -3.46 21.76
C VAL A 144 7.71 -3.98 22.92
N ASN A 145 7.73 -5.29 23.11
CA ASN A 145 6.97 -5.93 24.16
C ASN A 145 7.66 -5.71 25.51
N LYS A 146 6.88 -5.72 26.60
CA LYS A 146 7.38 -5.47 27.96
C LYS A 146 8.49 -6.43 28.41
N ASP A 147 8.55 -7.62 27.82
CA ASP A 147 9.61 -8.62 28.06
C ASP A 147 10.90 -8.37 27.25
N GLY A 148 10.95 -7.29 26.46
CA GLY A 148 12.09 -6.93 25.63
C GLY A 148 12.11 -7.60 24.24
N THR A 149 11.10 -8.41 23.91
CA THR A 149 10.95 -8.99 22.57
C THR A 149 10.38 -7.98 21.57
N LEU A 150 10.64 -8.20 20.28
CA LEU A 150 10.14 -7.37 19.20
C LEU A 150 9.09 -8.13 18.39
N THR A 151 7.94 -7.51 18.17
CA THR A 151 6.99 -7.94 17.15
C THR A 151 7.21 -7.06 15.93
N ASP A 152 7.44 -7.66 14.77
CA ASP A 152 7.67 -6.93 13.51
C ASP A 152 7.05 -7.71 12.36
N VAL A 153 5.93 -7.21 11.84
CA VAL A 153 5.07 -8.01 10.95
C VAL A 153 4.22 -7.13 10.03
N ASN A 154 4.12 -7.54 8.76
CA ASN A 154 3.11 -7.03 7.85
C ASN A 154 1.78 -7.72 8.14
N VAL A 155 0.76 -6.94 8.53
CA VAL A 155 -0.53 -7.47 8.99
C VAL A 155 -1.62 -7.38 7.93
N ALA A 156 -1.49 -6.46 6.98
CA ALA A 156 -2.41 -6.32 5.87
C ALA A 156 -1.70 -5.82 4.61
N ALA A 157 -2.26 -6.14 3.45
CA ALA A 157 -1.91 -5.55 2.17
C ALA A 157 -3.09 -4.72 1.67
N VAL A 158 -2.83 -3.53 1.14
CA VAL A 158 -3.84 -2.65 0.56
C VAL A 158 -3.50 -2.32 -0.88
N LYS A 159 -4.53 -2.06 -1.68
CA LYS A 159 -4.36 -1.54 -3.04
C LYS A 159 -5.51 -0.62 -3.44
N LEU A 160 -5.20 0.30 -4.34
CA LEU A 160 -6.22 0.97 -5.13
C LEU A 160 -6.69 0.04 -6.25
N ASN A 161 -8.00 0.02 -6.46
CA ASN A 161 -8.69 -0.66 -7.53
C ASN A 161 -8.91 0.37 -8.63
N TYR A 162 -8.14 0.27 -9.71
CA TYR A 162 -8.32 1.12 -10.88
C TYR A 162 -7.83 0.39 -12.13
N THR A 163 -8.29 0.87 -13.27
CA THR A 163 -7.79 0.46 -14.57
C THR A 163 -6.79 1.51 -15.02
N LEU A 164 -5.56 1.10 -15.33
CA LEU A 164 -4.53 2.01 -15.82
C LEU A 164 -5.01 2.65 -17.15
N GLY A 165 -5.01 3.97 -17.22
CA GLY A 165 -5.50 4.75 -18.36
C GLY A 165 -6.99 5.13 -18.31
N ASP A 166 -7.80 4.55 -17.41
CA ASP A 166 -9.22 4.89 -17.24
C ASP A 166 -9.35 5.94 -16.12
N VAL A 167 -9.26 7.21 -16.51
CA VAL A 167 -9.17 8.34 -15.59
C VAL A 167 -10.53 8.99 -15.33
N THR A 168 -11.50 8.71 -16.20
CA THR A 168 -12.90 9.09 -16.01
C THR A 168 -13.69 8.04 -15.22
N GLY A 169 -13.22 6.79 -15.13
CA GLY A 169 -13.75 5.74 -14.26
C GLY A 169 -14.99 5.04 -14.83
N GLU A 170 -15.20 5.12 -16.14
CA GLU A 170 -16.29 4.46 -16.87
C GLU A 170 -16.01 3.00 -17.22
N GLY A 171 -14.79 2.52 -16.99
CA GLY A 171 -14.38 1.14 -17.25
C GLY A 171 -13.79 0.90 -18.63
N GLU A 172 -13.67 1.93 -19.48
CA GLU A 172 -13.11 1.84 -20.83
C GLU A 172 -12.01 2.89 -21.03
N VAL A 173 -10.81 2.45 -21.44
CA VAL A 173 -9.71 3.35 -21.78
C VAL A 173 -9.90 3.87 -23.20
N ASN A 174 -10.18 5.16 -23.35
CA ASN A 174 -10.52 5.78 -24.62
C ASN A 174 -9.87 7.17 -24.82
N ALA A 175 -10.24 7.90 -25.88
CA ALA A 175 -9.65 9.20 -26.20
C ALA A 175 -10.05 10.33 -25.22
N VAL A 176 -11.18 10.17 -24.51
CA VAL A 176 -11.63 11.11 -23.47
C VAL A 176 -10.67 11.08 -22.28
N ASP A 177 -10.19 9.90 -21.89
CA ASP A 177 -9.16 9.75 -20.85
C ASP A 177 -7.88 10.52 -21.19
N ALA A 178 -7.39 10.33 -22.41
CA ALA A 178 -6.21 11.03 -22.91
C ALA A 178 -6.40 12.56 -22.87
N LEU A 179 -7.57 13.04 -23.31
CA LEU A 179 -7.89 14.46 -23.25
C LEU A 179 -7.94 14.96 -21.80
N ARG A 180 -8.49 14.18 -20.88
CA ARG A 180 -8.60 14.55 -19.47
C ARG A 180 -7.24 14.67 -18.81
N ILE A 181 -6.33 13.73 -19.08
CA ILE A 181 -4.94 13.81 -18.61
C ILE A 181 -4.21 15.01 -19.20
N LEU A 182 -4.38 15.29 -20.50
CA LEU A 182 -3.77 16.47 -21.10
C LEU A 182 -4.29 17.78 -20.49
N GLN A 183 -5.60 17.86 -20.21
CA GLN A 183 -6.20 18.99 -19.52
C GLN A 183 -5.66 19.16 -18.10
N TYR A 184 -5.54 18.07 -17.35
CA TYR A 184 -4.95 18.08 -16.01
C TYR A 184 -3.49 18.56 -16.07
N ALA A 185 -2.66 17.95 -16.91
CA ALA A 185 -1.23 18.27 -17.03
C ALA A 185 -1.00 19.72 -17.46
N ALA A 186 -1.87 20.29 -18.29
CA ALA A 186 -1.82 21.70 -18.68
C ALA A 186 -2.31 22.67 -17.60
N ASN A 187 -2.99 22.19 -16.55
CA ASN A 187 -3.65 23.01 -15.53
C ASN A 187 -3.40 22.47 -14.09
N VAL A 188 -2.20 21.94 -13.83
CA VAL A 188 -1.86 21.36 -12.52
C VAL A 188 -2.16 22.34 -11.39
N GLY A 189 -2.83 21.85 -10.33
CA GLY A 189 -3.24 22.65 -9.18
C GLY A 189 -4.56 23.40 -9.36
N ASN A 190 -5.24 23.27 -10.51
CA ASN A 190 -6.58 23.81 -10.71
C ASN A 190 -7.65 22.71 -10.49
N PRO A 191 -8.47 22.80 -9.42
CA PRO A 191 -9.46 21.78 -9.06
C PRO A 191 -10.48 21.46 -10.15
N LYS A 192 -10.73 22.38 -11.10
CA LYS A 192 -11.64 22.16 -12.23
C LYS A 192 -11.18 21.01 -13.15
N TYR A 193 -9.87 20.76 -13.20
CA TYR A 193 -9.27 19.79 -14.11
C TYR A 193 -8.85 18.50 -13.41
N GLU A 194 -9.16 18.34 -12.11
CA GLU A 194 -9.04 17.04 -11.43
C GLU A 194 -10.04 16.04 -12.00
N PHE A 195 -9.70 14.76 -12.01
CA PHE A 195 -10.52 13.69 -12.57
C PHE A 195 -10.99 12.73 -11.48
N SER A 196 -12.02 11.94 -11.80
CA SER A 196 -12.79 11.14 -10.84
C SER A 196 -12.07 9.87 -10.41
N ALA A 197 -11.29 9.25 -11.29
CA ALA A 197 -10.53 8.05 -10.95
C ALA A 197 -9.37 8.38 -9.98
N PRO A 198 -8.82 7.38 -9.29
CA PRO A 198 -7.59 7.56 -8.53
C PRO A 198 -6.46 8.12 -9.40
N TRP A 199 -5.65 9.01 -8.84
CA TRP A 199 -4.53 9.66 -9.55
C TRP A 199 -3.63 8.64 -10.28
N ALA A 200 -3.39 7.48 -9.66
CA ALA A 200 -2.59 6.39 -10.21
C ALA A 200 -3.12 5.80 -11.53
N ALA A 201 -4.39 6.02 -11.88
CA ALA A 201 -4.92 5.63 -13.19
C ALA A 201 -4.31 6.46 -14.33
N GLY A 202 -3.91 7.70 -14.06
CA GLY A 202 -3.38 8.63 -15.05
C GLY A 202 -1.87 8.53 -15.29
N ASP A 203 -1.12 7.96 -14.35
CA ASP A 203 0.33 7.75 -14.43
C ASP A 203 0.61 6.43 -15.17
N VAL A 204 0.42 6.43 -16.49
CA VAL A 204 0.38 5.21 -17.31
C VAL A 204 1.76 4.72 -17.73
N ASP A 205 2.79 5.56 -17.61
CA ASP A 205 4.18 5.12 -17.68
C ASP A 205 4.77 4.76 -16.31
N LEU A 206 4.02 5.05 -15.24
CA LEU A 206 4.32 4.72 -13.85
C LEU A 206 5.64 5.35 -13.41
N ASN A 207 5.92 6.56 -13.88
CA ASN A 207 7.12 7.34 -13.52
C ASN A 207 6.93 8.18 -12.24
N GLY A 208 5.70 8.24 -11.70
CA GLY A 208 5.37 9.00 -10.50
C GLY A 208 4.89 10.43 -10.77
N GLU A 209 4.71 10.83 -12.03
CA GLU A 209 4.21 12.13 -12.46
C GLU A 209 3.22 11.99 -13.61
N ILE A 210 2.09 12.71 -13.55
CA ILE A 210 1.15 12.78 -14.67
C ILE A 210 1.55 13.92 -15.60
N SER A 211 1.77 13.58 -16.86
CA SER A 211 2.29 14.48 -17.88
C SER A 211 1.57 14.36 -19.23
N GLY A 212 2.00 15.16 -20.21
CA GLY A 212 1.54 15.00 -21.60
C GLY A 212 1.98 13.67 -22.22
N VAL A 213 3.02 13.01 -21.69
CA VAL A 213 3.45 11.68 -22.15
C VAL A 213 2.37 10.65 -21.87
N ASP A 214 1.76 10.70 -20.69
CA ASP A 214 0.68 9.82 -20.30
C ASP A 214 -0.54 9.97 -21.20
N ALA A 215 -0.93 11.21 -21.49
CA ALA A 215 -2.02 11.49 -22.43
C ALA A 215 -1.75 10.88 -23.82
N VAL A 216 -0.53 11.03 -24.34
CA VAL A 216 -0.17 10.46 -25.65
C VAL A 216 -0.18 8.93 -25.62
N ARG A 217 0.29 8.30 -24.54
CA ARG A 217 0.28 6.83 -24.39
C ARG A 217 -1.14 6.28 -24.31
N ILE A 218 -2.02 6.91 -23.54
CA ILE A 218 -3.45 6.55 -23.48
C ILE A 218 -4.08 6.69 -24.87
N LEU A 219 -3.82 7.79 -25.58
CA LEU A 219 -4.36 7.99 -26.92
C LEU A 219 -3.85 6.94 -27.91
N GLN A 220 -2.56 6.58 -27.85
CA GLN A 220 -1.99 5.52 -28.68
C GLN A 220 -2.62 4.16 -28.37
N TYR A 221 -2.81 3.82 -27.09
CA TYR A 221 -3.48 2.60 -26.67
C TYR A 221 -4.92 2.54 -27.21
N ALA A 222 -5.71 3.61 -27.00
CA ALA A 222 -7.09 3.71 -27.45
C ALA A 222 -7.21 3.67 -28.99
N ALA A 223 -6.39 4.44 -29.71
CA ALA A 223 -6.44 4.53 -31.17
C ALA A 223 -6.01 3.22 -31.87
N ASN A 224 -5.32 2.34 -31.16
CA ASN A 224 -4.88 1.03 -31.67
C ASN A 224 -5.66 -0.14 -31.03
N ASP A 225 -6.86 0.11 -30.51
CA ASP A 225 -7.77 -0.90 -29.97
C ASP A 225 -7.09 -1.82 -28.93
N GLY A 226 -6.33 -1.20 -28.01
CA GLY A 226 -5.65 -1.92 -26.93
C GLY A 226 -4.51 -2.84 -27.38
N ASN A 227 -3.96 -2.63 -28.58
CA ASN A 227 -2.87 -3.45 -29.11
C ASN A 227 -1.71 -3.60 -28.09
N PRO A 228 -1.23 -4.83 -27.81
CA PRO A 228 -0.20 -5.10 -26.79
C PRO A 228 1.12 -4.33 -26.95
N LYS A 229 1.41 -3.85 -28.17
CA LYS A 229 2.54 -2.96 -28.46
C LYS A 229 2.45 -1.63 -27.71
N TYR A 230 1.23 -1.11 -27.52
CA TYR A 230 0.95 0.15 -26.83
C TYR A 230 0.38 -0.08 -25.42
N ALA A 231 0.53 -1.28 -24.87
CA ALA A 231 0.07 -1.60 -23.52
C ALA A 231 0.66 -0.63 -22.49
N LEU A 232 -0.21 -0.15 -21.61
CA LEU A 232 0.13 0.78 -20.53
C LEU A 232 0.94 0.08 -19.43
N GLY A 233 1.70 0.84 -18.65
CA GLY A 233 2.54 0.38 -17.54
C GLY A 233 3.92 -0.16 -17.95
N LYS A 234 4.25 -0.11 -19.24
CA LYS A 234 5.52 -0.53 -19.83
C LYS A 234 6.53 0.61 -19.98
#